data_AF-A0A7V4SZM4-F1
#
_entry.id   AF-A0A7V4SZM4-F1
#
_cell.length_a   1.000
_cell.length_b   1.000
_cell.length_c   1.000
_cell.angle_alpha   90.00
_cell.angle_beta   90.00
_cell.angle_gamma   90.00
#
_symmetry.space_group_name_H-M   'P 1'
#
loop_
_entity.id
_entity.type
_entity.pdbx_description
1 polymer ?
#
loop_
_entity_poly.entity_id
_entity_poly.type
_entity_poly.pdbx_seq_one_letter_code
_entity_poly.pdbx_strand_id
1 'polypeptide(L)'
;MKGIFLVFNAAIEEEVMQALEKLGIECYTKFPDLHGKGRHSDPHLDTYIWPGTNHGLFMALEEEKKEELLAEIEALKLQYAKEGIKVFVFPLEAMI
;
A
#
# COMPACT_ATOMS: atom_id res chain seq x y z
N MET A 1 -10.92 8.11 12.79
CA MET A 1 -9.76 8.33 11.89
C MET A 1 -8.52 7.52 12.27
N LYS A 2 -7.84 6.96 11.27
CA LYS A 2 -6.54 6.29 11.33
C LYS A 2 -5.68 6.68 10.14
N GLY A 3 -4.37 6.72 10.36
CA GLY A 3 -3.39 6.92 9.30
C GLY A 3 -3.03 5.56 8.73
N ILE A 4 -3.07 5.41 7.42
CA ILE A 4 -2.74 4.17 6.74
C ILE A 4 -1.56 4.46 5.82
N PHE A 5 -0.51 3.65 5.94
CA PHE A 5 0.60 3.62 4.99
C PHE A 5 0.63 2.25 4.31
N LEU A 6 0.26 2.24 3.04
CA LEU A 6 0.23 1.06 2.18
C LEU A 6 1.47 1.08 1.29
N VAL A 7 2.33 0.07 1.43
CA VAL A 7 3.54 -0.13 0.64
C VAL A 7 3.38 -1.39 -0.21
N PHE A 8 3.68 -1.31 -1.50
CA PHE A 8 3.50 -2.40 -2.46
C PHE A 8 4.53 -2.31 -3.59
N ASN A 9 4.80 -3.43 -4.26
CA ASN A 9 5.66 -3.44 -5.45
C ASN A 9 5.05 -2.56 -6.56
N ALA A 10 5.88 -1.73 -7.20
CA ALA A 10 5.47 -0.87 -8.31
C ALA A 10 4.75 -1.62 -9.45
N ALA A 11 5.04 -2.92 -9.64
CA ALA A 11 4.38 -3.74 -10.67
C ALA A 11 2.86 -3.93 -10.49
N ILE A 12 2.34 -3.77 -9.27
CA ILE A 12 0.92 -3.98 -8.95
C ILE A 12 0.18 -2.67 -8.63
N GLU A 13 0.72 -1.54 -9.09
CA GLU A 13 0.11 -0.23 -8.85
C GLU A 13 -1.32 -0.17 -9.39
N GLU A 14 -1.54 -0.64 -10.61
CA GLU A 14 -2.86 -0.56 -11.24
C GLU A 14 -3.92 -1.26 -10.40
N GLU A 15 -3.63 -2.45 -9.87
CA GLU A 15 -4.54 -3.21 -9.04
C GLU A 15 -4.81 -2.56 -7.69
N VAL A 16 -3.77 -1.96 -7.08
CA VAL A 16 -3.95 -1.19 -5.84
C VAL A 16 -4.83 0.04 -6.08
N MET A 17 -4.62 0.75 -7.19
CA MET A 17 -5.41 1.91 -7.55
C MET A 17 -6.88 1.55 -7.83
N GLN A 18 -7.12 0.44 -8.53
CA GLN A 18 -8.47 -0.09 -8.75
C GLN A 18 -9.17 -0.49 -7.43
N ALA A 19 -8.43 -1.05 -6.47
CA ALA A 19 -8.98 -1.35 -5.15
C ALA A 19 -9.41 -0.09 -4.38
N LEU A 20 -8.62 0.99 -4.45
CA LEU A 20 -9.00 2.27 -3.88
C LEU A 20 -10.25 2.85 -4.56
N GLU A 21 -10.30 2.80 -5.90
CA GLU A 21 -11.44 3.29 -6.70
C GLU A 21 -12.73 2.52 -6.40
N LYS A 22 -12.67 1.19 -6.33
CA LYS A 22 -13.81 0.32 -5.95
C LYS A 22 -14.38 0.69 -4.58
N LEU A 23 -13.51 1.10 -3.66
CA LEU A 23 -13.91 1.57 -2.34
C LEU A 23 -14.27 3.06 -2.34
N GLY A 24 -14.11 3.83 -3.42
CA GLY A 24 -14.36 5.27 -3.42
C GLY A 24 -13.38 6.05 -2.53
N ILE A 25 -12.14 5.58 -2.42
CA ILE A 25 -11.07 6.26 -1.69
C ILE A 25 -10.32 7.16 -2.68
N GLU A 26 -10.65 8.45 -2.65
CA GLU A 26 -10.08 9.44 -3.59
C GLU A 26 -8.89 10.22 -3.01
N CYS A 27 -8.77 10.27 -1.68
CA CYS A 27 -7.76 11.07 -0.98
C CYS A 27 -6.58 10.21 -0.51
N TYR A 28 -5.42 10.39 -1.14
CA TYR A 28 -4.16 9.77 -0.72
C TYR A 28 -2.96 10.64 -1.14
N THR A 29 -1.82 10.41 -0.51
CA THR A 29 -0.52 10.96 -0.91
C THR A 29 0.37 9.82 -1.40
N LYS A 30 0.88 9.94 -2.63
CA LYS A 30 1.74 8.92 -3.24
C LYS A 30 3.22 9.20 -2.98
N PHE A 31 3.94 8.14 -2.62
CA PHE A 31 5.39 8.05 -2.56
C PHE A 31 5.81 7.16 -3.75
N PRO A 32 6.20 7.76 -4.89
CA PRO A 32 6.39 7.03 -6.14
C PRO A 32 7.72 6.27 -6.20
N ASP A 33 8.61 6.43 -5.23
CA ASP A 33 9.89 5.74 -5.22
C ASP A 33 10.30 5.41 -3.78
N LEU A 34 10.12 4.15 -3.41
CA LEU A 34 10.45 3.62 -2.09
C LEU A 34 11.37 2.42 -2.18
N HIS A 35 12.50 2.53 -1.50
CA HIS A 35 13.45 1.45 -1.32
C HIS A 35 13.21 0.68 -0.03
N GLY A 36 13.21 -0.64 -0.10
CA GLY A 36 12.91 -1.49 1.04
C GLY A 36 13.48 -2.89 0.92
N LYS A 37 13.74 -3.51 2.07
CA LYS A 37 14.16 -4.90 2.17
C LYS A 37 13.27 -5.64 3.16
N GLY A 38 12.54 -6.63 2.67
CA GLY A 38 11.76 -7.55 3.49
C GLY A 38 12.54 -8.80 3.86
N ARG A 39 11.94 -9.64 4.71
CA ARG A 39 12.46 -10.98 5.03
C ARG A 39 12.06 -12.03 3.99
N HIS A 40 10.99 -11.76 3.23
CA HIS A 40 10.29 -12.75 2.41
C HIS A 40 10.28 -12.41 0.91
N SER A 41 10.89 -11.31 0.51
CA SER A 41 11.03 -10.87 -0.87
C SER A 41 12.48 -10.46 -1.12
N ASP A 42 12.84 -10.39 -2.40
CA ASP A 42 14.09 -9.74 -2.77
C ASP A 42 14.06 -8.25 -2.37
N PRO A 43 15.22 -7.64 -2.11
CA PRO A 43 15.30 -6.22 -1.84
C PRO A 43 14.88 -5.40 -3.06
N HIS A 44 13.94 -4.48 -2.85
CA HIS A 44 13.58 -3.47 -3.82
C HIS A 44 14.40 -2.21 -3.52
N LEU A 45 15.63 -2.17 -4.03
CA LEU A 45 16.62 -1.09 -3.79
C LEU A 45 17.03 -0.36 -5.08
N ASP A 46 16.22 -0.45 -6.13
CA ASP A 46 16.48 0.07 -7.49
C ASP A 46 17.86 -0.34 -8.02
N THR A 47 18.19 -1.61 -7.82
CA THR A 47 19.39 -2.24 -8.36
C THR A 47 19.02 -3.11 -9.56
N TYR A 48 19.89 -4.02 -9.99
CA TYR A 48 19.70 -4.87 -11.17
C TYR A 48 18.47 -5.85 -11.13
N ILE A 49 17.60 -5.77 -10.11
CA ILE A 49 16.39 -6.58 -9.97
C ILE A 49 15.18 -5.73 -10.35
N TRP A 50 14.40 -6.16 -11.33
CA TRP A 50 13.20 -5.46 -11.82
C TRP A 50 11.91 -6.13 -11.31
N PRO A 51 10.87 -5.37 -10.91
CA PRO A 51 10.88 -3.95 -10.57
C PRO A 51 11.67 -3.73 -9.28
N GLY A 52 12.60 -2.78 -9.31
CA GLY A 52 13.53 -2.55 -8.22
C GLY A 52 12.96 -1.72 -7.08
N THR A 53 11.71 -1.26 -7.17
CA THR A 53 11.15 -0.25 -6.27
C THR A 53 9.77 -0.64 -5.76
N ASN A 54 9.42 -0.08 -4.61
CA ASN A 54 8.04 -0.08 -4.11
C ASN A 54 7.43 1.30 -4.35
N HIS A 55 6.11 1.35 -4.37
CA HIS A 55 5.36 2.57 -4.16
C HIS A 55 4.72 2.57 -2.77
N GLY A 56 4.44 3.76 -2.27
CA GLY A 56 3.71 3.97 -1.02
C GLY A 56 2.50 4.85 -1.24
N LEU A 57 1.43 4.58 -0.52
CA LEU A 57 0.26 5.45 -0.41
C LEU A 57 0.03 5.73 1.07
N PHE A 58 -0.03 7.01 1.42
CA PHE A 58 -0.47 7.44 2.74
C PHE A 58 -1.86 8.06 2.66
N MET A 59 -2.72 7.69 3.60
CA MET A 59 -4.14 8.06 3.58
C MET A 59 -4.67 8.13 5.01
N ALA A 60 -5.54 9.10 5.26
CA ALA A 60 -6.25 9.23 6.53
C ALA A 60 -7.69 8.79 6.31
N LEU A 61 -8.10 7.70 6.97
CA LEU A 61 -9.42 7.08 6.78
C LEU A 61 -10.20 7.02 8.08
N GLU A 62 -11.53 7.02 7.99
CA GLU A 62 -12.39 6.60 9.10
C GLU A 62 -12.29 5.10 9.38
N GLU A 63 -12.72 4.70 10.57
CA GLU A 63 -12.53 3.33 11.08
C GLU A 63 -13.19 2.29 10.16
N GLU A 64 -14.40 2.57 9.69
CA GLU A 64 -15.15 1.72 8.77
C GLU A 64 -14.40 1.56 7.44
N LYS A 65 -13.92 2.67 6.89
CA LYS A 65 -13.23 2.68 5.59
C LYS A 65 -11.87 1.99 5.65
N LYS A 66 -11.20 2.12 6.79
CA LYS A 66 -9.96 1.39 7.11
C LYS A 66 -10.21 -0.11 7.10
N GLU A 67 -11.27 -0.62 7.72
CA GLU A 67 -11.58 -2.06 7.71
C GLU A 67 -11.89 -2.57 6.30
N GLU A 68 -12.68 -1.83 5.51
CA GLU A 68 -12.95 -2.17 4.10
C GLU A 68 -11.65 -2.26 3.28
N LEU A 69 -10.76 -1.28 3.43
CA LEU A 69 -9.47 -1.30 2.76
C LEU A 69 -8.61 -2.49 3.19
N LEU A 70 -8.51 -2.77 4.49
CA LEU A 70 -7.70 -3.88 4.98
C LEU A 70 -8.18 -5.22 4.40
N ALA A 71 -9.49 -5.42 4.30
CA ALA A 71 -10.07 -6.62 3.70
C ALA A 71 -9.72 -6.74 2.20
N GLU A 72 -9.88 -5.65 1.43
CA GLU A 72 -9.59 -5.64 -0.01
C GLU A 72 -8.08 -5.86 -0.27
N ILE A 73 -7.21 -5.20 0.51
CA ILE A 73 -5.77 -5.33 0.37
C ILE A 73 -5.28 -6.73 0.80
N GLU A 74 -5.90 -7.36 1.81
CA GLU A 74 -5.56 -8.73 2.16
C GLU A 74 -5.94 -9.71 1.03
N ALA A 75 -7.07 -9.48 0.34
CA ALA A 75 -7.44 -10.25 -0.84
C ALA A 75 -6.43 -10.07 -2.00
N LEU A 76 -6.02 -8.83 -2.29
CA LEU A 76 -4.96 -8.54 -3.27
C LEU A 76 -3.64 -9.20 -2.88
N LYS A 77 -3.27 -9.16 -1.61
CA LYS A 77 -2.04 -9.79 -1.09
C LYS A 77 -2.05 -11.31 -1.25
N LEU A 78 -3.21 -11.96 -1.18
CA LEU A 78 -3.34 -13.39 -1.48
C LEU A 78 -3.18 -13.68 -2.98
N GLN A 79 -3.74 -12.83 -3.84
CA GLN A 79 -3.62 -12.95 -5.29
C GLN A 79 -2.17 -12.71 -5.77
N TYR A 80 -1.50 -11.71 -5.19
CA TYR A 80 -0.14 -11.27 -5.54
C TYR A 80 0.87 -11.61 -4.44
N ALA A 81 0.84 -12.84 -3.94
CA ALA A 81 1.61 -13.27 -2.76
C ALA A 81 3.14 -13.05 -2.87
N LYS A 82 3.67 -12.91 -4.10
CA LYS A 82 5.09 -12.67 -4.37
C LYS A 82 5.47 -11.19 -4.49
N GLU A 83 4.50 -10.31 -4.73
CA GLU A 83 4.72 -8.89 -5.05
C GLU A 83 4.73 -7.98 -3.81
N GLY A 84 4.84 -8.57 -2.61
CA GLY A 84 5.16 -7.85 -1.38
C GLY A 84 4.26 -6.66 -1.07
N ILE A 85 3.09 -6.90 -0.46
CA ILE A 85 2.19 -5.84 0.03
C ILE A 85 2.27 -5.74 1.56
N LYS A 86 2.31 -4.51 2.09
CA LYS A 86 2.28 -4.21 3.52
C LYS A 86 1.37 -3.02 3.79
N VAL A 87 0.54 -3.15 4.82
CA VAL A 87 -0.26 -2.06 5.36
C VAL A 87 0.17 -1.79 6.80
N PHE A 88 0.44 -0.53 7.11
CA PHE A 88 0.69 -0.06 8.46
C PHE A 88 -0.44 0.87 8.87
N VAL A 89 -0.96 0.67 10.09
CA VAL A 89 -2.03 1.49 10.65
C VAL A 89 -1.49 2.25 11.85
N PHE A 90 -1.63 3.57 11.81
CA PHE A 90 -1.18 4.49 12.84
C PHE A 90 -2.38 5.16 13.52
N PRO A 91 -2.32 5.41 14.84
CA PRO A 91 -3.24 6.36 15.45
C PRO A 91 -2.98 7.76 14.88
N LEU A 92 -4.06 8.48 14.54
CA LEU A 92 -4.00 9.91 14.22
C LEU A 92 -4.65 10.68 15.36
N GLU A 93 -3.91 11.64 15.92
CA GLU A 93 -4.41 12.49 17.00
C GLU A 93 -5.22 13.69 16.46
N ALA A 94 -4.85 14.22 15.29
CA ALA A 94 -5.55 15.31 14.61
C ALA A 94 -5.26 15.31 13.09
N MET A 95 -6.16 15.89 12.31
CA MET A 95 -5.99 16.23 10.89
C MET A 95 -6.67 17.59 10.65
N ILE A 96 -6.06 18.44 9.81
CA ILE A 96 -6.56 19.79 9.46
C ILE A 96 -6.77 19.86 7.95
#